data_AF-A0A940FEA6-F1
#
_entry.id   AF-A0A940FEA6-F1
#
_cell.length_a   1.000
_cell.length_b   1.000
_cell.length_c   1.000
_cell.angle_alpha   90.00
_cell.angle_beta   90.00
_cell.angle_gamma   90.00
#
_symmetry.space_group_name_H-M   'P 1'
#
loop_
_entity.id
_entity.type
_entity.pdbx_description
1 polymer ?
#
loop_
_entity_poly.entity_id
_entity_poly.type
_entity_poly.pdbx_seq_one_letter_code
_entity_poly.pdbx_strand_id
1 'polypeptide(L)' 'MEAPEYLSGDKAYDSDHLNADLAASGIEMIAPNRANRRNTKDGRSRRRYLRRWRVEHLFAWLQN' A
#
# COMPACT_ATOMS: atom_id res chain seq x y z
N MET A 1 19.44 8.27 1.22
CA MET A 1 18.22 7.72 0.61
C MET A 1 17.07 8.24 1.43
N GLU A 2 16.20 9.06 0.82
CA GLU A 2 15.02 9.59 1.51
C GLU A 2 13.93 8.51 1.51
N ALA A 3 13.31 8.30 2.67
CA ALA A 3 12.23 7.33 2.78
C ALA A 3 10.98 7.86 2.06
N PRO A 4 10.25 7.00 1.32
CA PRO A 4 9.03 7.43 0.66
C PRO A 4 7.96 7.74 1.71
N GLU A 5 7.25 8.86 1.55
CA GLU A 5 6.09 9.22 2.40
C GLU A 5 4.97 8.17 2.34
N TYR A 6 4.88 7.39 1.25
CA TYR A 6 3.81 6.41 1.04
C TYR A 6 4.36 5.10 0.48
N LEU A 7 3.96 3.98 1.08
CA LEU A 7 4.34 2.63 0.66
C LEU A 7 3.12 1.85 0.15
N SER A 8 3.07 1.52 -1.13
CA SER A 8 2.01 0.65 -1.67
C SER A 8 2.36 -0.82 -1.41
N GLY A 9 1.55 -1.50 -0.60
CA GLY A 9 1.73 -2.90 -0.23
C GLY A 9 0.59 -3.80 -0.71
N ASP A 10 0.87 -5.09 -0.83
CA ASP A 10 -0.18 -6.08 -1.08
C ASP A 10 -1.03 -6.33 0.19
N LYS A 11 -2.17 -6.98 0.03
CA LYS A 11 -3.08 -7.38 1.11
C LYS A 11 -2.38 -8.18 2.22
N ALA A 12 -1.33 -8.94 1.88
CA ALA A 12 -0.53 -9.68 2.86
C ALA A 12 0.16 -8.75 3.88
N TYR A 13 0.47 -7.51 3.49
CA TYR A 13 1.09 -6.49 4.33
C TYR A 13 0.09 -5.74 5.22
N ASP A 14 -1.21 -6.06 5.17
CA ASP A 14 -2.18 -5.54 6.15
C ASP A 14 -1.96 -6.21 7.51
N SER A 15 -0.98 -5.71 8.27
CA SER A 15 -0.73 -6.04 9.68
C SER A 15 -0.63 -4.77 10.52
N ASP A 16 -1.14 -4.86 11.75
CA ASP A 16 -1.31 -3.70 12.63
C ASP A 16 0.04 -3.21 13.14
N HIS A 17 0.92 -4.14 13.51
CA HIS A 17 2.30 -3.87 13.91
C HIS A 17 3.08 -3.16 12.80
N LEU A 18 3.01 -3.66 11.56
CA LEU A 18 3.73 -3.02 10.44
C LEU A 18 3.19 -1.63 10.12
N ASN A 19 1.87 -1.43 10.19
CA ASN A 19 1.30 -0.09 10.01
C ASN A 19 1.78 0.88 11.11
N ALA A 20 1.89 0.43 12.36
CA ALA A 20 2.37 1.26 13.47
C ALA A 20 3.85 1.64 13.30
N ASP A 21 4.70 0.69 12.93
CA ASP A 21 6.14 0.92 12.73
C ASP A 21 6.40 1.87 11.55
N LEU A 22 5.64 1.70 10.45
CA LEU A 22 5.73 2.58 9.29
C LEU A 22 5.21 3.99 9.61
N ALA A 23 4.10 4.09 10.34
CA ALA A 23 3.57 5.38 10.79
C ALA A 23 4.54 6.11 11.72
N ALA A 24 5.24 5.40 12.62
CA ALA A 24 6.29 5.96 13.47
C ALA A 24 7.47 6.50 12.65
N SER A 25 7.71 5.93 11.46
CA SER A 25 8.71 6.40 10.50
C SER A 25 8.18 7.47 9.54
N GLY A 26 6.94 7.94 9.71
CA GLY A 26 6.30 8.93 8.83
C GLY A 26 5.84 8.35 7.47
N ILE A 27 5.79 7.03 7.33
CA ILE A 27 5.44 6.34 6.09
C ILE A 27 4.00 5.84 6.19
N GLU A 28 3.14 6.29 5.29
CA GLU A 28 1.78 5.77 5.18
C GLU A 28 1.75 4.51 4.29
N MET A 29 1.50 3.35 4.91
CA MET A 29 1.22 2.14 4.12
C MET A 29 -0.14 2.24 3.44
N ILE A 30 -0.20 1.96 2.15
CA ILE A 30 -1.41 1.89 1.34
C ILE A 30 -1.57 0.43 0.90
N ALA A 31 -2.45 -0.29 1.58
CA ALA A 31 -2.77 -1.68 1.29
C ALA A 31 -4.30 -1.87 1.38
N PRO A 32 -4.87 -2.83 0.63
CA PRO A 32 -6.28 -3.14 0.74
C PRO A 32 -6.55 -3.79 2.10
N ASN A 33 -7.55 -3.27 2.82
CA ASN A 33 -7.96 -3.87 4.08
C ASN A 33 -8.45 -5.30 3.87
N ARG A 34 -8.15 -6.17 4.84
CA ARG A 34 -8.81 -7.48 4.94
C ARG A 34 -10.31 -7.28 5.15
N ALA A 35 -11.12 -8.19 4.59
CA ALA A 35 -12.58 -8.07 4.55
C ALA A 35 -13.26 -7.89 5.94
N ASN A 36 -12.57 -8.31 7.01
CA ASN A 36 -13.08 -8.24 8.39
C ASN A 36 -12.67 -6.96 9.13
N ARG A 37 -12.06 -5.97 8.47
CA ARG A 37 -11.50 -4.77 9.11
C ARG A 37 -12.27 -3.52 8.71
N ARG A 38 -12.57 -2.65 9.68
CA ARG A 38 -13.17 -1.32 9.42
C ARG A 38 -12.21 -0.48 8.56
N ASN A 39 -12.75 0.22 7.56
CA ASN A 39 -11.97 1.08 6.68
C ASN A 39 -11.37 2.26 7.44
N THR A 40 -10.13 2.11 7.88
CA THR A 40 -9.36 3.14 8.60
C THR A 40 -8.53 4.03 7.68
N LYS A 41 -8.44 3.72 6.39
CA LYS A 41 -7.63 4.49 5.43
C LYS A 41 -8.49 5.45 4.63
N ASP A 42 -8.04 6.69 4.52
CA ASP A 42 -8.74 7.73 3.77
C ASP A 42 -8.85 7.36 2.28
N GLY A 43 -9.96 7.76 1.65
CA GLY A 43 -10.26 7.42 0.25
C GLY A 43 -9.23 7.98 -0.75
N ARG A 44 -8.48 9.01 -0.34
CA ARG A 44 -7.38 9.61 -1.12
C ARG A 44 -6.24 8.62 -1.36
N SER A 45 -5.89 7.82 -0.35
CA SER A 45 -4.84 6.80 -0.44
C SER A 45 -5.26 5.64 -1.36
N ARG A 46 -6.56 5.29 -1.39
CA ARG A 46 -7.10 4.27 -2.32
C ARG A 46 -6.95 4.65 -3.80
N ARG A 47 -6.99 5.94 -4.16
CA ARG A 47 -6.77 6.38 -5.57
C ARG A 47 -5.38 6.01 -6.08
N ARG A 48 -4.36 5.96 -5.21
CA ARG A 48 -3.01 5.49 -5.57
C ARG A 48 -3.00 3.97 -5.75
N TYR A 49 -3.62 3.23 -4.83
CA TYR A 49 -3.76 1.78 -4.94
C TYR A 49 -4.48 1.34 -6.23
N LEU A 50 -5.53 2.07 -6.65
CA LEU A 50 -6.25 1.78 -7.90
C LEU A 50 -5.37 1.89 -9.16
N ARG A 51 -4.26 2.63 -9.11
CA ARG A 51 -3.31 2.75 -10.23
C ARG A 51 -2.24 1.64 -10.23
N ARG A 52 -2.25 0.74 -9.23
CA ARG A 52 -1.34 -0.43 -9.13
C ARG A 52 -1.31 -1.26 -10.41
N TRP A 53 -2.45 -1.39 -11.10
CA TRP A 53 -2.53 -2.19 -12.34
C TRP A 53 -1.42 -1.80 -13.31
N ARG A 54 -1.11 -0.49 -13.48
CA ARG A 54 -0.15 -0.05 -14.50
C ARG A 54 1.26 -0.55 -14.22
N VAL A 55 1.62 -0.59 -12.94
CA VAL A 55 2.92 -1.09 -12.47
C VAL A 55 2.98 -2.61 -12.63
N GLU A 56 1.92 -3.32 -12.22
CA GLU A 56 1.85 -4.78 -12.40
C GLU A 56 1.89 -5.18 -13.88
N HIS A 57 1.20 -4.43 -14.73
CA HIS A 57 1.16 -4.68 -16.17
C HIS A 57 2.53 -4.44 -16.82
N LEU A 58 3.26 -3.40 -16.38
CA LEU A 58 4.64 -3.18 -16.81
C LEU A 58 5.53 -4.38 -16.44
N PHE A 59 5.47 -4.85 -15.20
CA PHE A 59 6.28 -6.00 -14.78
C PHE A 59 5.88 -7.29 -15.49
N ALA A 60 4.59 -7.53 -15.73
CA ALA A 60 4.12 -8.66 -16.54
C ALA A 60 4.63 -8.57 -17.99
N TRP A 61 4.71 -7.38 -18.57
CA TRP A 61 5.28 -7.18 -19.90
C TRP A 61 6.80 -7.37 -19.94
N LEU A 62 7.52 -6.88 -18.91
CA LEU A 62 8.97 -7.06 -18.79
C LEU A 62 9.39 -8.51 -18.49
N GLN A 63 8.47 -9.34 -17.96
CA GLN A 63 8.68 -10.76 -17.70
C GLN A 63 8.23 -11.67 -18.85
N ASN A 64 7.78 -11.11 -19.98
CA ASN A 64 7.61 -11.83 -21.26
C ASN A 64 8.91 -11.75 -22.09
#